data_AF-A0A9X7AZX3-F1
#
_entry.id   AF-A0A9X7AZX3-F1
#
_cell.length_a   1.000
_cell.length_b   1.000
_cell.length_c   1.000
_cell.angle_alpha   90.00
_cell.angle_beta   90.00
_cell.angle_gamma   90.00
#
_symmetry.space_group_name_H-M   'P 1'
#
loop_
_entity.id
_entity.type
_entity.pdbx_description
1 polymer ?
#
loop_
_entity_poly.entity_id
_entity_poly.type
_entity_poly.pdbx_seq_one_letter_code
_entity_poly.pdbx_strand_id
1 'polypeptide(L)'
;MQERSFWTKDVAERLEIGTSTLRKWCIALEQEQYSFVKGAKNSRAFVQKDIKVLEQMKKLIQEAGMSIEGAVKVVLSVPFAEVETDNDLEDGNRTPSVLSENVMNLPKEFIEQLLQEQILLKEKIQQLERIEIMNAERLERMENRYNERDNLLLTHVREIQETKQLLVASQNKQKEKKWWEFWK
;
A
#
# COMPACT_ATOMS: atom_id res chain seq x y z
N MET A 1 11.11 2.50 -43.58
CA MET A 1 10.37 1.26 -43.25
C MET A 1 9.13 1.68 -42.46
N GLN A 2 7.93 1.23 -42.85
CA GLN A 2 6.70 1.54 -42.11
C GLN A 2 6.66 0.67 -40.85
N GLU A 3 6.74 1.28 -39.67
CA GLU A 3 6.50 0.57 -38.42
C GLU A 3 5.03 0.09 -38.40
N ARG A 4 4.82 -1.22 -38.23
CA ARG A 4 3.47 -1.79 -38.15
C ARG A 4 2.78 -1.23 -36.91
N SER A 5 1.74 -0.44 -37.12
CA SER A 5 0.89 0.10 -36.06
C SER A 5 -0.31 -0.83 -35.83
N PHE A 6 -0.56 -1.17 -34.58
CA PHE A 6 -1.66 -2.03 -34.16
C PHE A 6 -2.80 -1.20 -33.57
N TRP A 7 -4.04 -1.63 -33.78
CA TRP A 7 -5.21 -0.94 -33.24
C TRP A 7 -5.56 -1.44 -31.84
N THR A 8 -6.38 -0.68 -31.12
CA THR A 8 -6.76 -0.98 -29.73
C THR A 8 -7.41 -2.36 -29.56
N LYS A 9 -8.12 -2.86 -30.57
CA LYS A 9 -8.74 -4.20 -30.53
C LYS A 9 -7.68 -5.29 -30.59
N ASP A 10 -6.76 -5.19 -31.55
CA ASP A 10 -5.69 -6.17 -31.78
C ASP A 10 -4.75 -6.25 -30.56
N VAL A 11 -4.43 -5.11 -29.95
CA VAL A 11 -3.57 -5.06 -28.76
C VAL A 11 -4.27 -5.62 -27.52
N ALA A 12 -5.57 -5.35 -27.36
CA ALA A 12 -6.34 -5.90 -26.25
C ALA A 12 -6.45 -7.43 -26.34
N GLU A 13 -6.64 -7.96 -27.54
CA GLU A 13 -6.69 -9.39 -27.81
C GLU A 13 -5.31 -10.04 -27.58
N ARG A 14 -4.24 -9.44 -28.10
CA ARG A 14 -2.86 -9.92 -27.89
C ARG A 14 -2.43 -9.95 -26.43
N LEU A 15 -2.88 -8.97 -25.65
CA LEU A 15 -2.58 -8.88 -24.22
C LEU A 15 -3.58 -9.66 -23.35
N GLU A 16 -4.62 -10.26 -23.94
CA GLU A 16 -5.71 -10.94 -23.23
C GLU A 16 -6.34 -10.08 -22.11
N ILE A 17 -6.54 -8.78 -22.39
CA ILE A 17 -7.16 -7.84 -21.45
C ILE A 17 -8.40 -7.19 -22.06
N GLY A 18 -9.33 -6.76 -21.21
CA GLY A 18 -10.48 -5.98 -21.66
C GLY A 18 -10.08 -4.64 -22.27
N THR A 19 -10.74 -4.22 -23.34
CA THR A 19 -10.50 -2.91 -24.00
C THR A 19 -10.68 -1.72 -23.04
N SER A 20 -11.53 -1.86 -22.01
CA SER A 20 -11.70 -0.88 -20.93
C SER A 20 -10.46 -0.80 -20.03
N THR A 21 -9.83 -1.92 -19.71
CA THR A 21 -8.59 -2.00 -18.93
C THR A 21 -7.42 -1.42 -19.71
N LEU A 22 -7.28 -1.80 -20.99
CA LEU A 22 -6.26 -1.23 -21.87
C LEU A 22 -6.38 0.30 -21.96
N ARG A 23 -7.61 0.82 -22.11
CA ARG A 23 -7.86 2.27 -22.12
C ARG A 23 -7.45 2.95 -20.81
N LYS A 24 -7.74 2.33 -19.66
CA LYS A 24 -7.32 2.84 -18.34
C LYS A 24 -5.79 2.93 -18.24
N TRP A 25 -5.07 1.89 -18.68
CA TRP A 25 -3.61 1.88 -18.65
C TRP A 25 -2.99 2.93 -19.58
N CYS A 26 -3.55 3.10 -20.77
CA CYS A 26 -3.10 4.15 -21.70
C CYS A 26 -3.27 5.56 -21.10
N ILE A 27 -4.38 5.83 -20.41
CA ILE A 27 -4.61 7.12 -19.76
C ILE A 27 -3.58 7.35 -18.65
N ALA A 28 -3.30 6.34 -17.83
CA ALA A 28 -2.29 6.43 -16.76
C ALA A 28 -0.89 6.68 -17.33
N LEU A 29 -0.54 6.03 -18.44
CA LEU A 29 0.71 6.29 -19.17
C LEU A 29 0.77 7.74 -19.71
N GLU A 30 -0.32 8.22 -20.32
CA GLU A 30 -0.40 9.61 -20.83
C GLU A 30 -0.27 10.67 -19.73
N GLN A 31 -0.74 10.37 -18.51
CA GLN A 31 -0.59 11.26 -17.34
C GLN A 31 0.87 11.40 -16.91
N GLU A 32 1.67 10.34 -17.04
CA GLU A 32 3.11 10.30 -16.76
C GLU A 32 3.97 10.65 -18.00
N GLN A 33 3.43 11.50 -18.88
CA GLN A 33 4.09 12.05 -20.08
C GLN A 33 4.40 11.05 -21.21
N TYR A 34 3.88 9.82 -21.16
CA TYR A 34 4.03 8.87 -22.27
C TYR A 34 3.08 9.21 -23.42
N SER A 35 3.61 9.35 -24.65
CA SER A 35 2.82 9.76 -25.81
C SER A 35 2.60 8.62 -26.79
N PHE A 36 1.34 8.23 -27.00
CA PHE A 36 0.96 7.28 -28.07
C PHE A 36 0.78 7.99 -29.40
N VAL A 37 1.08 7.28 -30.50
CA VAL A 37 0.75 7.75 -31.84
C VAL A 37 -0.77 7.75 -32.02
N LYS A 38 -1.31 8.82 -32.61
CA LYS A 38 -2.76 8.97 -32.84
C LYS A 38 -3.04 8.85 -34.32
N GLY A 39 -3.86 7.87 -34.69
CA GLY A 39 -4.36 7.67 -36.04
C GLY A 39 -5.59 8.53 -36.35
N ALA A 40 -6.26 8.21 -37.46
CA ALA A 40 -7.50 8.88 -37.85
C ALA A 40 -8.56 8.81 -36.73
N LYS A 41 -9.26 9.92 -36.50
CA LYS A 41 -10.30 10.07 -35.46
C LYS A 41 -9.78 10.01 -34.00
N ASN A 42 -8.53 10.43 -33.75
CA ASN A 42 -7.94 10.46 -32.40
C ASN A 42 -7.85 9.06 -31.75
N SER A 43 -7.86 8.01 -32.58
CA SER A 43 -7.72 6.62 -32.15
C SER A 43 -6.25 6.29 -31.92
N ARG A 44 -5.91 5.65 -30.79
CA ARG A 44 -4.52 5.28 -30.48
C ARG A 44 -4.04 4.18 -31.44
N ALA A 45 -2.91 4.43 -32.07
CA ALA A 45 -2.17 3.51 -32.91
C ALA A 45 -0.93 3.09 -32.12
N PHE A 46 -0.83 1.80 -31.80
CA PHE A 46 0.21 1.27 -30.94
C PHE A 46 1.38 0.76 -31.78
N VAL A 47 2.58 1.23 -31.47
CA VAL A 47 3.82 0.72 -32.06
C VAL A 47 4.29 -0.50 -31.24
N GLN A 48 5.21 -1.31 -31.79
CA GLN A 48 5.75 -2.48 -31.10
C GLN A 48 6.34 -2.14 -29.72
N LYS A 49 6.91 -0.94 -29.55
CA LYS A 49 7.41 -0.45 -28.25
C LYS A 49 6.27 -0.31 -27.23
N ASP A 50 5.16 0.28 -27.63
CA ASP A 50 3.97 0.47 -26.79
C ASP A 50 3.38 -0.87 -26.34
N ILE A 51 3.39 -1.87 -27.22
CA ILE A 51 2.93 -3.22 -26.87
C ILE A 51 3.82 -3.82 -25.78
N LYS A 52 5.15 -3.70 -25.90
CA LYS A 52 6.08 -4.20 -24.88
C LYS A 52 5.90 -3.46 -23.54
N VAL A 53 5.57 -2.15 -23.54
CA VAL A 53 5.23 -1.38 -22.31
C VAL A 53 4.02 -1.99 -21.61
N LEU A 54 2.98 -2.24 -22.39
CA LEU A 54 1.73 -2.76 -21.88
C LEU A 54 1.86 -4.22 -21.42
N GLU A 55 2.70 -5.03 -22.06
CA GLU A 55 3.06 -6.38 -21.61
C GLU A 55 3.75 -6.35 -20.24
N GLN A 56 4.69 -5.43 -20.03
CA GLN A 56 5.39 -5.31 -18.75
C GLN A 56 4.49 -4.76 -17.64
N MET A 57 3.62 -3.79 -17.97
CA MET A 57 2.59 -3.33 -17.05
C MET A 57 1.65 -4.49 -16.65
N LYS A 58 1.27 -5.35 -17.59
CA LYS A 58 0.46 -6.55 -17.29
C LYS A 58 1.14 -7.42 -16.25
N LYS A 59 2.42 -7.74 -16.44
CA LYS A 59 3.20 -8.57 -15.49
C LYS A 59 3.27 -7.92 -14.10
N LEU A 60 3.60 -6.64 -14.00
CA LEU A 60 3.70 -5.95 -12.71
C LEU A 60 2.36 -5.88 -11.95
N ILE A 61 1.26 -5.69 -12.68
CA ILE A 61 -0.07 -5.61 -12.07
C ILE A 61 -0.59 -7.00 -11.67
N GLN A 62 -0.39 -8.01 -12.52
CA GLN A 62 -0.96 -9.35 -12.31
C GLN A 62 -0.07 -10.26 -11.44
N GLU A 63 1.25 -10.24 -11.63
CA GLU A 63 2.18 -11.12 -10.92
C GLU A 63 2.67 -10.48 -9.62
N ALA A 64 2.93 -9.17 -9.62
CA ALA A 64 3.44 -8.45 -8.44
C ALA A 64 2.36 -7.70 -7.64
N GLY A 65 1.10 -7.72 -8.10
CA GLY A 65 -0.03 -7.06 -7.40
C GLY A 65 0.11 -5.54 -7.27
N MET A 66 0.91 -4.91 -8.13
CA MET A 66 1.23 -3.48 -8.05
C MET A 66 0.03 -2.62 -8.49
N SER A 67 -0.10 -1.42 -7.91
CA SER A 67 -1.07 -0.43 -8.39
C SER A 67 -0.73 0.03 -9.81
N ILE A 68 -1.73 0.50 -10.57
CA ILE A 68 -1.54 0.95 -11.95
C ILE A 68 -0.51 2.08 -12.02
N GLU A 69 -0.58 3.05 -11.12
CA GLU A 69 0.35 4.19 -11.04
C GLU A 69 1.79 3.74 -10.73
N GLY A 70 1.95 2.80 -9.79
CA GLY A 70 3.25 2.21 -9.47
C GLY A 70 3.85 1.48 -10.66
N ALA A 71 3.03 0.69 -11.36
CA ALA A 71 3.45 -0.05 -12.55
C ALA A 71 3.87 0.90 -13.68
N VAL A 72 3.13 1.99 -13.93
CA VAL A 72 3.50 3.00 -14.94
C VAL A 72 4.88 3.59 -14.63
N LYS A 73 5.11 4.02 -13.38
CA LYS A 73 6.37 4.64 -12.98
C LYS A 73 7.56 3.70 -13.15
N VAL A 74 7.39 2.43 -12.79
CA VAL A 74 8.43 1.40 -12.96
C VAL A 74 8.71 1.15 -14.45
N VAL A 75 7.68 0.94 -15.27
CA VAL A 75 7.86 0.63 -16.69
C VAL A 75 8.48 1.79 -17.46
N LEU A 76 8.15 3.04 -17.11
CA LEU A 76 8.77 4.22 -17.73
C LEU A 76 10.22 4.45 -17.27
N SER A 77 10.59 3.97 -16.08
CA SER A 77 11.93 4.12 -15.52
C SER A 77 12.95 3.09 -16.04
N VAL A 78 12.47 1.97 -16.60
CA VAL A 78 13.32 0.88 -17.12
C VAL A 78 13.40 1.00 -18.65
N PRO A 79 14.57 1.29 -19.24
CA PRO A 79 14.72 1.29 -20.71
C PRO A 79 14.42 -0.11 -21.27
N PHE A 80 13.73 -0.17 -22.42
CA PHE A 80 13.47 -1.41 -23.15
C PHE A 80 14.76 -2.15 -23.49
N ALA A 81 15.18 -3.06 -22.61
CA ALA A 81 16.05 -4.14 -23.01
C ALA A 81 15.20 -5.12 -23.81
N GLU A 82 15.57 -5.36 -25.07
CA GLU A 82 15.16 -6.55 -25.79
C GLU A 82 15.74 -7.75 -25.06
N VAL A 83 15.02 -8.21 -24.04
CA VAL A 83 15.16 -9.59 -23.57
C VAL A 83 14.50 -10.43 -24.65
N GLU A 84 15.29 -10.80 -25.66
CA GLU A 84 15.00 -12.00 -26.43
C GLU A 84 14.95 -13.14 -25.41
N THR A 85 13.74 -13.50 -24.98
CA THR A 85 13.53 -14.83 -24.39
C THR A 85 13.80 -15.81 -25.51
N ASP A 86 15.04 -16.29 -25.54
CA ASP A 86 15.49 -17.45 -26.29
C ASP A 86 14.52 -18.60 -26.02
N ASN A 87 13.62 -18.81 -26.97
CA ASN A 87 13.01 -20.10 -27.24
C ASN A 87 12.79 -20.18 -28.75
N ASP A 88 13.41 -21.20 -29.31
CA ASP A 88 13.18 -21.84 -30.60
C ASP A 88 13.89 -21.29 -31.86
N LEU A 89 14.97 -22.04 -32.17
CA LEU A 89 15.26 -22.70 -33.45
C LEU A 89 15.66 -21.86 -34.68
N GLU A 90 16.89 -22.14 -35.08
CA GLU A 90 17.44 -22.21 -36.45
C GLU A 90 17.49 -20.95 -37.35
N ASP A 91 18.72 -20.75 -37.82
CA ASP A 91 19.11 -20.30 -39.16
C ASP A 91 19.64 -18.86 -39.29
N GLY A 92 20.96 -18.80 -39.55
CA GLY A 92 21.47 -18.08 -40.71
C GLY A 92 21.58 -16.55 -40.63
N ASN A 93 22.85 -16.10 -40.62
CA ASN A 93 23.33 -14.79 -41.09
C ASN A 93 23.19 -13.58 -40.16
N ARG A 94 24.10 -13.56 -39.18
CA ARG A 94 24.55 -12.34 -38.50
C ARG A 94 25.27 -11.41 -39.48
N THR A 95 24.69 -10.25 -39.78
CA THR A 95 25.46 -9.06 -40.16
C THR A 95 25.68 -8.24 -38.89
N PRO A 96 26.92 -7.83 -38.53
CA PRO A 96 27.14 -7.03 -37.33
C PRO A 96 26.73 -5.58 -37.64
N SER A 97 25.49 -5.21 -37.29
CA SER A 97 25.08 -3.82 -37.36
C SER A 97 25.58 -3.11 -36.10
N VAL A 98 26.65 -2.34 -36.30
CA VAL A 98 27.20 -1.33 -35.42
C VAL A 98 26.08 -0.53 -34.74
N LEU A 99 25.92 -0.70 -33.43
CA LEU A 99 25.07 0.17 -32.62
C LEU A 99 25.82 0.62 -31.38
N SER A 100 26.27 1.87 -31.48
CA SER A 100 26.48 2.86 -30.43
C SER A 100 26.52 2.31 -29.00
N GLU A 101 27.75 2.11 -28.56
CA GLU A 101 28.19 1.96 -27.18
C GLU A 101 27.62 3.10 -26.32
N ASN A 102 26.47 2.86 -25.70
CA ASN A 102 26.01 3.61 -24.52
C ASN A 102 25.03 2.72 -23.73
N VAL A 103 25.40 1.44 -23.57
CA VAL A 103 24.89 0.62 -22.48
C VAL A 103 25.38 1.34 -21.23
N MET A 104 24.46 1.97 -20.50
CA MET A 104 24.74 2.38 -19.13
C MET A 104 24.94 1.08 -18.36
N ASN A 105 26.17 0.58 -18.38
CA ASN A 105 26.64 -0.52 -17.57
C ASN A 105 26.48 -0.04 -16.14
N LEU A 106 25.27 -0.22 -15.60
CA LEU A 106 24.99 0.13 -14.22
C LEU A 106 25.95 -0.73 -13.40
N PRO A 107 26.90 -0.11 -12.67
CA PRO A 107 27.99 -0.87 -12.05
C PRO A 107 27.40 -1.97 -11.18
N LYS A 108 27.98 -3.18 -11.21
CA LYS A 108 27.53 -4.27 -10.31
C LYS A 108 27.48 -3.80 -8.85
N GLU A 109 28.42 -2.93 -8.50
CA GLU A 109 28.50 -2.22 -7.22
C GLU A 109 27.23 -1.41 -6.90
N PHE A 110 26.62 -0.76 -7.89
CA PHE A 110 25.37 -0.01 -7.70
C PHE A 110 24.17 -0.93 -7.47
N ILE A 111 24.11 -2.07 -8.17
CA ILE A 111 23.06 -3.08 -7.96
C ILE A 111 23.20 -3.71 -6.57
N GLU A 112 24.43 -3.98 -6.14
CA GLU A 112 24.73 -4.52 -4.81
C GLU A 112 24.37 -3.52 -3.70
N GLN A 113 24.68 -2.23 -3.89
CA GLN A 113 24.26 -1.15 -2.99
C GLN A 113 22.74 -1.05 -2.88
N LEU A 114 22.02 -1.10 -4.00
CA LEU A 114 20.56 -1.05 -4.02
C LEU A 114 19.93 -2.24 -3.28
N LEU A 115 20.51 -3.43 -3.45
CA LEU A 115 20.07 -4.64 -2.76
C LEU A 115 20.31 -4.54 -1.25
N GLN A 116 21.48 -4.04 -0.83
CA GLN A 116 21.77 -3.79 0.59
C GLN A 116 20.82 -2.78 1.20
N GLU A 117 20.52 -1.69 0.49
CA GLU A 117 19.55 -0.70 0.94
C GLU A 117 18.15 -1.31 1.10
N GLN A 118 17.72 -2.15 0.15
CA GLN A 118 16.44 -2.85 0.24
C GLN A 118 16.36 -3.78 1.45
N ILE A 119 17.44 -4.52 1.74
CA ILE A 119 17.53 -5.39 2.93
C ILE A 119 17.41 -4.55 4.20
N LEU A 120 18.16 -3.46 4.29
CA LEU A 120 18.14 -2.56 5.45
C LEU A 120 16.76 -1.93 5.66
N LEU A 121 16.10 -1.50 4.57
CA LEU A 121 14.73 -0.98 4.63
C LEU A 121 13.76 -2.03 5.16
N LYS A 122 13.86 -3.28 4.69
CA LYS A 122 13.02 -4.38 5.15
C LYS A 122 13.23 -4.67 6.64
N GLU A 123 14.47 -4.68 7.11
CA GLU A 123 14.78 -4.84 8.53
C GLU A 123 14.21 -3.71 9.38
N LYS A 124 14.30 -2.46 8.90
CA LYS A 124 13.74 -1.29 9.58
C LYS A 124 12.22 -1.35 9.66
N ILE A 125 11.54 -1.80 8.59
CA ILE A 125 10.08 -2.01 8.60
C ILE A 125 9.71 -3.05 9.66
N GLN A 126 10.41 -4.19 9.69
CA GLN A 126 10.16 -5.23 10.71
C GLN A 126 10.42 -4.73 12.14
N GLN A 127 11.41 -3.84 12.33
CA GLN A 127 11.63 -3.20 13.63
C GLN A 127 10.46 -2.28 14.03
N LEU A 128 9.94 -1.49 13.09
CA LEU A 128 8.81 -0.61 13.33
C LEU A 128 7.55 -1.41 13.69
N GLU A 129 7.26 -2.50 12.97
CA GLU A 129 6.14 -3.39 13.28
C GLU A 129 6.24 -3.97 14.70
N ARG A 130 7.44 -4.40 15.12
CA ARG A 130 7.66 -4.89 16.50
C ARG A 130 7.42 -3.80 17.55
N ILE A 131 7.86 -2.58 17.28
CA ILE A 131 7.66 -1.44 18.19
C ILE A 131 6.16 -1.09 18.26
N GLU A 132 5.45 -1.13 17.15
CA GLU A 132 4.01 -0.86 17.09
C GLU A 132 3.22 -1.87 17.94
N ILE A 133 3.51 -3.17 17.80
CA ILE A 133 2.89 -4.23 18.62
C ILE A 133 3.18 -3.98 20.11
N MET A 134 4.43 -3.73 20.47
CA MET A 134 4.82 -3.48 21.87
C MET A 134 4.13 -2.23 22.45
N ASN A 135 3.97 -1.18 21.64
CA ASN A 135 3.27 0.03 22.04
C ASN A 135 1.77 -0.21 22.23
N ALA A 136 1.13 -0.98 21.34
CA ALA A 136 -0.27 -1.35 21.46
C ALA A 136 -0.52 -2.14 22.77
N GLU A 137 0.29 -3.15 23.05
CA GLU A 137 0.21 -3.92 24.31
C GLU A 137 0.47 -3.05 25.55
N ARG A 138 1.39 -2.09 25.45
CA ARG A 138 1.67 -1.15 26.55
C ARG A 138 0.48 -0.22 26.80
N LEU A 139 -0.17 0.25 25.74
CA LEU A 139 -1.34 1.13 25.82
C LEU A 139 -2.53 0.38 26.43
N GLU A 140 -2.80 -0.85 25.98
CA GLU A 140 -3.85 -1.70 26.53
C GLU A 140 -3.64 -1.97 28.02
N ARG A 141 -2.41 -2.32 28.43
CA ARG A 141 -2.08 -2.47 29.86
C ARG A 141 -2.28 -1.20 30.66
N MET A 142 -2.03 -0.04 30.07
CA MET A 142 -2.22 1.25 30.73
C MET A 142 -3.72 1.54 30.91
N GLU A 143 -4.51 1.32 29.86
CA GLU A 143 -5.96 1.48 29.85
C GLU A 143 -6.63 0.57 30.89
N ASN A 144 -6.24 -0.70 30.95
CA ASN A 144 -6.74 -1.64 31.95
C ASN A 144 -6.44 -1.18 33.39
N ARG A 145 -5.25 -0.62 33.64
CA ARG A 145 -4.93 -0.05 34.96
C ARG A 145 -5.73 1.20 35.29
N TYR A 146 -6.02 2.05 34.30
CA TYR A 146 -6.87 3.21 34.50
C TYR A 146 -8.30 2.78 34.83
N ASN A 147 -8.86 1.85 34.07
CA ASN A 147 -10.19 1.31 34.33
C ASN A 147 -10.30 0.65 35.71
N GLU A 148 -9.30 -0.15 36.10
CA GLU A 148 -9.27 -0.76 37.45
C GLU A 148 -9.25 0.30 38.55
N ARG A 149 -8.39 1.32 38.41
CA ARG A 149 -8.30 2.41 39.38
C ARG A 149 -9.61 3.22 39.45
N ASP A 150 -10.22 3.51 38.31
CA ASP A 150 -11.47 4.27 38.25
C ASP A 150 -12.62 3.47 38.85
N ASN A 151 -12.69 2.16 38.60
CA ASN A 151 -13.65 1.25 39.24
C ASN A 151 -13.50 1.22 40.76
N LEU A 152 -12.26 1.11 41.27
CA LEU A 152 -11.96 1.17 42.70
C LEU A 152 -12.39 2.50 43.32
N LEU A 153 -12.09 3.63 42.65
CA LEU A 153 -12.50 4.96 43.10
C LEU A 153 -14.03 5.10 43.16
N LEU A 154 -14.73 4.66 42.12
CA LEU A 154 -16.20 4.68 42.09
C LEU A 154 -16.81 3.81 43.19
N THR A 155 -16.20 2.66 43.48
CA THR A 155 -16.62 1.77 44.57
C THR A 155 -16.49 2.47 45.92
N HIS A 156 -15.33 3.04 46.22
CA HIS A 156 -15.12 3.78 47.47
C HIS A 156 -16.03 5.01 47.60
N VAL A 157 -16.27 5.75 46.52
CA VAL A 157 -17.21 6.88 46.51
C VAL A 157 -18.62 6.40 46.88
N ARG A 158 -19.06 5.27 46.33
CA ARG A 158 -20.38 4.68 46.67
C ARG A 158 -20.45 4.25 48.13
N GLU A 159 -19.43 3.55 48.64
CA GLU A 159 -19.35 3.16 50.05
C GLU A 159 -19.41 4.39 50.98
N ILE A 160 -18.69 5.47 50.65
CA ILE A 160 -18.73 6.73 51.40
C ILE A 160 -20.14 7.36 51.35
N GLN A 161 -20.84 7.29 50.22
CA GLN A 161 -22.20 7.80 50.10
C GLN A 161 -23.19 6.97 50.94
N GLU A 162 -23.11 5.64 50.87
CA GLU A 162 -23.97 4.73 51.63
C GLU A 162 -23.76 4.90 53.15
N THR A 163 -22.51 4.96 53.61
CA THR A 163 -22.19 5.21 55.03
C THR A 163 -22.71 6.56 55.50
N LYS A 164 -22.57 7.63 54.70
CA LYS A 164 -23.17 8.95 55.00
C LYS A 164 -24.69 8.87 55.10
N GLN A 165 -25.36 8.16 54.19
CA GLN A 165 -26.83 7.99 54.24
C GLN A 165 -27.28 7.25 55.50
N LEU A 166 -26.59 6.16 55.88
CA LEU A 166 -26.89 5.40 57.11
C LEU A 166 -26.70 6.24 58.37
N LEU A 167 -25.65 7.06 58.43
CA LEU A 167 -25.41 7.98 59.56
C LEU A 167 -26.51 9.03 59.69
N VAL A 168 -26.93 9.64 58.58
CA VAL A 168 -28.03 10.63 58.56
C VAL A 168 -29.35 9.97 58.99
N ALA A 169 -29.67 8.79 58.44
CA ALA A 169 -30.88 8.05 58.82
C ALA A 169 -30.89 7.66 60.30
N SER A 170 -29.74 7.28 60.86
CA SER A 170 -29.59 6.94 62.27
C SER A 170 -29.75 8.16 63.19
N GLN A 171 -29.17 9.31 62.82
CA GLN A 171 -29.36 10.57 63.56
C GLN A 171 -30.83 11.01 63.57
N ASN A 172 -31.53 10.91 62.43
CA ASN A 172 -32.94 11.29 62.35
C ASN A 172 -33.81 10.39 63.25
N LYS A 173 -33.61 9.07 63.21
CA LYS A 173 -34.32 8.13 64.12
C LYS A 173 -34.05 8.41 65.60
N GLN A 174 -32.84 8.82 65.98
CA GLN A 174 -32.53 9.18 67.38
C GLN A 174 -33.19 10.49 67.80
N LYS A 175 -33.22 11.49 66.93
CA LYS A 175 -33.92 12.77 67.19
C LYS A 175 -35.41 12.56 67.31
N GLU A 176 -35.99 11.77 66.42
CA GLU A 176 -37.39 11.34 66.51
C GLU A 176 -37.66 10.65 67.84
N LYS A 177 -36.86 9.68 68.26
CA LYS A 177 -37.09 8.92 69.50
C LYS A 177 -37.06 9.72 70.81
N LYS A 178 -36.52 10.94 70.82
CA LYS A 178 -36.24 11.70 72.05
C LYS A 178 -36.98 13.02 72.18
N TRP A 179 -37.60 13.55 71.13
CA TRP A 179 -38.27 14.85 71.23
C TRP A 179 -39.55 14.82 72.09
N TRP A 180 -40.26 13.68 72.15
CA TRP A 180 -41.44 13.52 73.00
C TRP A 180 -41.11 13.20 74.47
N GLU A 181 -39.92 12.66 74.77
CA GLU A 181 -39.48 12.41 76.16
C GLU A 181 -39.20 13.70 76.92
N PHE A 182 -38.97 14.80 76.20
CA PHE A 182 -38.70 16.12 76.78
C PHE A 182 -39.95 16.81 77.36
N TRP A 183 -41.14 16.34 76.99
CA TRP A 183 -42.43 16.89 77.45
C TRP A 183 -43.12 16.03 78.51
N LYS A 184 -42.39 15.07 79.09
CA LYS A 184 -42.88 14.18 80.14
C LYS A 184 -42.33 14.61 81.50
#